data_AF-A0A956C3E5-F1
#
_entry.id   AF-A0A956C3E5-F1
#
_cell.length_a   1.000
_cell.length_b   1.000
_cell.length_c   1.000
_cell.angle_alpha   90.00
_cell.angle_beta   90.00
_cell.angle_gamma   90.00
#
_symmetry.space_group_name_H-M   'P 1'
#
loop_
_entity.id
_entity.type
_entity.pdbx_description
1 polymer ?
#
loop_
_entity_poly.entity_id
_entity_poly.type
_entity_poly.pdbx_seq_one_letter_code
_entity_poly.pdbx_strand_id
1 'polypeptide(L)'
;MRSSRHTRAARSWLAAALFALALATAPSACGRADAAVDDELSVKLGMAPRDVRDRFAQSEGGTWAVRAGGGEDLVIDWTGTPTSRFEKATFEFHLGMLVAARAVTKPGAPGPLGVSVTPVSVRAREASPDGRVGVTLLSRDCPNHKEEVAKLAARATAP
;
A
#
# COMPACT_ATOMS: atom_id res chain seq x y z
N MET A 1 89.52 3.83 25.85
CA MET A 1 89.28 2.38 25.69
C MET A 1 87.79 2.10 25.71
N ARG A 2 87.37 1.18 24.82
CA ARG A 2 86.10 0.44 24.70
C ARG A 2 84.94 0.69 25.70
N SER A 3 83.77 0.89 25.07
CA SER A 3 82.54 0.10 25.23
C SER A 3 81.70 0.23 26.50
N SER A 4 80.46 0.70 26.33
CA SER A 4 79.29 -0.18 26.48
C SER A 4 78.00 0.52 26.05
N ARG A 5 77.18 -0.22 25.29
CA ARG A 5 75.85 0.13 24.79
C ARG A 5 74.80 -0.02 25.90
N HIS A 6 73.55 0.19 25.49
CA HIS A 6 72.27 -0.11 26.14
C HIS A 6 71.74 1.08 26.96
N THR A 7 70.52 1.59 26.76
CA THR A 7 69.26 0.89 26.46
C THR A 7 68.29 1.83 25.74
N ARG A 8 67.66 1.31 24.67
CA ARG A 8 66.38 1.83 24.16
C ARG A 8 65.27 1.44 25.14
N ALA A 9 64.47 2.40 25.58
CA ALA A 9 63.13 2.18 26.10
C ALA A 9 62.36 3.50 25.92
N ALA A 10 61.52 3.54 24.88
CA ALA A 10 60.07 3.40 25.02
C ALA A 10 59.37 4.76 25.05
N ARG A 11 59.26 5.38 23.87
CA ARG A 11 58.32 6.48 23.60
C ARG A 11 57.43 6.06 22.44
N SER A 12 56.52 5.15 22.72
CA SER A 12 55.51 4.66 21.78
C SER A 12 54.16 4.60 22.50
N TRP A 13 53.61 5.77 22.81
CA TRP A 13 52.26 5.95 23.33
C TRP A 13 51.67 7.26 22.79
N LEU A 14 51.63 7.42 21.46
CA LEU A 14 50.99 8.57 20.80
C LEU A 14 50.36 8.16 19.45
N ALA A 15 49.78 6.96 19.37
CA ALA A 15 49.07 6.52 18.16
C ALA A 15 47.93 5.57 18.51
N ALA A 16 46.94 6.04 19.26
CA ALA A 16 45.72 5.28 19.54
C ALA A 16 44.53 6.21 19.86
N ALA A 17 44.19 7.13 18.96
CA ALA A 17 43.03 8.01 19.20
C ALA A 17 42.28 8.49 17.95
N LEU A 18 42.46 7.89 16.76
CA LEU A 18 41.81 8.37 15.53
C LEU A 18 41.27 7.24 14.62
N PHE A 19 40.77 6.15 15.19
CA PHE A 19 40.14 5.09 14.40
C PHE A 19 38.96 4.40 15.12
N ALA A 20 38.09 5.18 15.76
CA ALA A 20 36.92 4.62 16.46
C ALA A 20 35.66 5.52 16.38
N LEU A 21 35.49 6.27 15.29
CA LEU A 21 34.30 7.12 15.11
C LEU A 21 33.85 7.18 13.65
N ALA A 22 33.58 6.03 13.05
CA ALA A 22 33.01 5.94 11.70
C ALA A 22 31.95 4.81 11.56
N LEU A 23 31.27 4.45 12.64
CA LEU A 23 30.17 3.46 12.64
C LEU A 23 28.85 4.02 13.21
N ALA A 24 28.60 5.31 13.02
CA ALA A 24 27.34 5.93 13.43
C ALA A 24 26.84 6.87 12.35
N THR A 25 26.22 6.30 11.30
CA THR A 25 25.10 6.84 10.52
C THR A 25 24.91 5.99 9.26
N ALA A 26 24.52 4.73 9.41
CA ALA A 26 23.76 4.09 8.35
C ALA A 26 22.30 4.49 8.61
N PRO A 27 21.69 5.40 7.83
CA PRO A 27 20.24 5.50 7.86
C PRO A 27 19.73 4.13 7.42
N SER A 28 19.04 3.44 8.33
CA SER A 28 18.21 2.30 7.98
C SER A 28 17.16 2.83 6.99
N ALA A 29 17.52 2.83 5.70
CA ALA A 29 16.59 2.90 4.60
C ALA A 29 15.84 1.56 4.59
N CYS A 30 15.03 1.32 5.62
CA CYS A 30 13.86 0.47 5.50
C CYS A 30 13.05 1.10 4.38
N GLY A 31 13.17 0.51 3.19
CA GLY A 31 12.57 1.00 1.96
C GLY A 31 11.09 1.24 2.18
N ARG A 32 10.74 2.51 2.43
CA ARG A 32 9.40 3.04 2.23
C ARG A 32 9.19 3.32 0.74
N ALA A 33 9.63 2.39 -0.11
CA ALA A 33 9.48 2.45 -1.56
C ALA A 33 8.09 1.94 -1.99
N ASP A 34 7.38 1.20 -1.13
CA ASP A 34 6.01 0.74 -1.40
C ASP A 34 4.92 1.74 -0.95
N ALA A 35 5.26 2.83 -0.25
CA ALA A 35 4.26 3.78 0.23
C ALA A 35 3.86 4.84 -0.80
N ALA A 36 4.56 4.91 -1.94
CA ALA A 36 4.36 5.95 -2.95
C ALA A 36 3.51 5.49 -4.15
N VAL A 37 3.14 4.22 -4.23
CA VAL A 37 2.40 3.67 -5.38
C VAL A 37 0.90 3.57 -5.03
N ASP A 38 0.24 4.70 -5.29
CA ASP A 38 -1.21 4.94 -5.40
C ASP A 38 -2.10 4.63 -4.18
N ASP A 39 -2.40 5.70 -3.42
CA ASP A 39 -3.45 5.82 -2.40
C ASP A 39 -4.80 6.20 -3.04
N GLU A 40 -5.08 5.68 -4.25
CA GLU A 40 -6.17 6.16 -5.10
C GLU A 40 -7.55 6.10 -4.40
N LEU A 41 -7.84 5.03 -3.66
CA LEU A 41 -9.10 4.91 -2.92
C LEU A 41 -9.04 5.54 -1.52
N SER A 42 -7.87 6.03 -1.07
CA SER A 42 -7.63 6.52 0.30
C SER A 42 -7.96 5.52 1.43
N VAL A 43 -8.17 4.24 1.08
CA VAL A 43 -8.49 3.14 2.00
C VAL A 43 -7.50 1.99 1.84
N LYS A 44 -7.38 1.16 2.87
CA LYS A 44 -6.47 0.01 2.89
C LYS A 44 -7.20 -1.23 3.34
N LEU A 45 -6.82 -2.37 2.76
CA LEU A 45 -7.26 -3.68 3.22
C LEU A 45 -6.97 -3.83 4.72
N GLY A 46 -7.86 -4.50 5.45
CA GLY A 46 -7.80 -4.64 6.90
C GLY A 46 -8.43 -3.49 7.71
N MET A 47 -8.79 -2.36 7.08
CA MET A 47 -9.50 -1.28 7.79
C MET A 47 -10.88 -1.74 8.29
N ALA A 48 -11.29 -1.23 9.45
CA ALA A 48 -12.65 -1.42 9.95
C ALA A 48 -13.65 -0.56 9.15
N PRO A 49 -14.95 -0.92 9.12
CA PRO A 49 -15.98 -0.16 8.41
C PRO A 49 -16.02 1.34 8.73
N ARG A 50 -15.84 1.68 10.02
CA ARG A 50 -15.78 3.08 10.46
C ARG A 50 -14.58 3.81 9.84
N ASP A 51 -13.40 3.20 9.86
CA ASP A 51 -12.19 3.82 9.32
C ASP A 51 -12.27 4.02 7.81
N VAL A 52 -12.88 3.07 7.09
CA VAL A 52 -13.16 3.21 5.65
C VAL A 52 -14.05 4.42 5.41
N ARG A 53 -15.14 4.55 6.17
CA ARG A 53 -16.05 5.69 6.04
C ARG A 53 -15.34 7.00 6.37
N ASP A 54 -14.59 7.05 7.47
CA ASP A 54 -13.90 8.26 7.90
C ASP A 54 -12.81 8.68 6.89
N ARG A 55 -12.02 7.74 6.36
CA ARG A 55 -10.97 8.00 5.37
C ARG A 55 -11.53 8.40 4.01
N PHE A 56 -12.52 7.66 3.52
CA PHE A 56 -13.10 7.90 2.20
C PHE A 56 -13.97 9.17 2.18
N ALA A 57 -14.73 9.43 3.25
CA ALA A 57 -15.56 10.63 3.33
C ALA A 57 -14.76 11.94 3.48
N GLN A 58 -13.53 11.87 4.00
CA GLN A 58 -12.63 13.03 4.06
C GLN A 58 -12.25 13.55 2.66
N SER A 59 -12.13 12.65 1.68
CA SER A 59 -11.79 13.00 0.30
C SER A 59 -13.01 13.06 -0.63
N GLU A 60 -14.11 12.38 -0.30
CA GLU A 60 -15.25 12.21 -1.20
C GLU A 60 -16.59 12.47 -0.48
N GLY A 61 -17.38 13.44 -0.96
CA GLY A 61 -18.75 13.66 -0.48
C GLY A 61 -19.74 12.68 -1.12
N GLY A 62 -20.69 12.13 -0.34
CA GLY A 62 -21.71 11.22 -0.88
C GLY A 62 -22.63 10.57 0.15
N THR A 63 -23.49 9.67 -0.32
CA THR A 63 -24.45 8.91 0.50
C THR A 63 -23.99 7.48 0.69
N TRP A 64 -24.22 6.94 1.88
CA TRP A 64 -23.80 5.60 2.28
C TRP A 64 -25.02 4.68 2.47
N ALA A 65 -24.92 3.45 2.00
CA ALA A 65 -25.90 2.39 2.22
C ALA A 65 -25.19 1.13 2.74
N VAL A 66 -25.82 0.42 3.66
CA VAL A 66 -25.27 -0.79 4.26
C VAL A 66 -26.22 -1.94 3.95
N ARG A 67 -25.67 -3.08 3.53
CA ARG A 67 -26.41 -4.31 3.29
C ARG A 67 -25.64 -5.53 3.78
N ALA A 68 -26.36 -6.57 4.13
CA ALA A 68 -25.77 -7.87 4.40
C ALA A 68 -25.15 -8.44 3.12
N GLY A 69 -23.95 -9.00 3.24
CA GLY A 69 -23.34 -9.86 2.24
C GLY A 69 -23.77 -11.32 2.42
N GLY A 70 -23.03 -12.25 1.83
CA GLY A 70 -23.21 -13.67 2.08
C GLY A 70 -22.57 -14.09 3.40
N GLY A 71 -23.30 -14.78 4.27
CA GLY A 71 -22.76 -15.26 5.55
C GLY A 71 -22.42 -14.12 6.53
N GLU A 72 -21.16 -14.06 6.95
CA GLU A 72 -20.63 -13.04 7.89
C GLU A 72 -20.10 -11.78 7.18
N ASP A 73 -20.41 -11.62 5.89
CA ASP A 73 -19.95 -10.50 5.10
C ASP A 73 -20.84 -9.27 5.32
N LEU A 74 -20.19 -8.11 5.44
CA LEU A 74 -20.84 -6.81 5.43
C LEU A 74 -20.47 -6.10 4.13
N VAL A 75 -21.45 -5.50 3.47
CA VAL A 75 -21.19 -4.67 2.28
C VAL A 75 -21.68 -3.25 2.52
N ILE A 76 -20.82 -2.29 2.23
CA ILE A 76 -21.11 -0.88 2.30
C ILE A 76 -20.99 -0.30 0.89
N ASP A 77 -22.10 0.23 0.40
CA ASP A 77 -22.16 0.93 -0.87
C ASP A 77 -22.11 2.45 -0.60
N TRP A 78 -21.47 3.16 -1.50
CA TRP A 78 -21.37 4.61 -1.50
C TRP A 78 -21.70 5.16 -2.88
N THR A 79 -22.43 6.28 -2.91
CA THR A 79 -22.76 7.02 -4.13
C THR A 79 -22.30 8.46 -3.98
N GLY A 80 -21.55 8.94 -4.96
CA GLY A 80 -20.92 10.25 -4.92
C GLY A 80 -21.84 11.41 -5.27
N THR A 81 -21.46 12.60 -4.83
CA THR A 81 -22.09 13.87 -5.25
C THR A 81 -21.59 14.30 -6.64
N PRO A 82 -22.14 15.36 -7.26
CA PRO A 82 -21.62 15.89 -8.53
C PRO A 82 -20.15 16.33 -8.49
N THR A 83 -19.60 16.64 -7.32
CA THR A 83 -18.21 17.11 -7.15
C THR A 83 -17.21 16.03 -6.75
N SER A 84 -17.66 14.83 -6.38
CA SER A 84 -16.76 13.70 -6.07
C SER A 84 -15.96 13.21 -7.28
N ARG A 85 -14.86 12.51 -7.06
CA ARG A 85 -14.07 11.88 -8.13
C ARG A 85 -14.70 10.56 -8.58
N PHE A 86 -15.23 9.80 -7.64
CA PHE A 86 -15.93 8.55 -7.91
C PHE A 86 -17.44 8.77 -8.04
N GLU A 87 -18.07 8.05 -8.95
CA GLU A 87 -19.53 7.99 -9.08
C GLU A 87 -20.13 7.07 -8.02
N LYS A 88 -19.50 5.91 -7.82
CA LYS A 88 -19.91 4.91 -6.83
C LYS A 88 -18.70 4.14 -6.31
N ALA A 89 -18.84 3.59 -5.11
CA ALA A 89 -17.89 2.66 -4.52
C ALA A 89 -18.63 1.59 -3.71
N THR A 90 -18.05 0.40 -3.64
CA THR A 90 -18.51 -0.73 -2.85
C THR A 90 -17.34 -1.26 -2.04
N PHE A 91 -17.57 -1.42 -0.75
CA PHE A 91 -16.60 -1.91 0.22
C PHE A 91 -17.14 -3.17 0.86
N GLU A 92 -16.38 -4.26 0.78
CA GLU A 92 -16.79 -5.57 1.30
C GLU A 92 -15.87 -5.95 2.45
N PHE A 93 -16.50 -6.37 3.53
CA PHE A 93 -15.85 -6.69 4.79
C PHE A 93 -16.16 -8.13 5.15
N HIS A 94 -15.13 -8.85 5.58
CA HIS A 94 -15.24 -10.19 6.15
C HIS A 94 -14.71 -10.13 7.57
N LEU A 95 -15.49 -10.62 8.54
CA LEU A 95 -15.12 -10.57 9.97
C LEU A 95 -14.75 -9.15 10.45
N GLY A 96 -15.44 -8.12 9.93
CA GLY A 96 -15.23 -6.72 10.31
C GLY A 96 -13.99 -6.05 9.71
N MET A 97 -13.30 -6.69 8.76
CA MET A 97 -12.13 -6.12 8.09
C MET A 97 -12.35 -5.96 6.58
N LEU A 98 -11.91 -4.84 6.01
CA LEU A 98 -12.00 -4.58 4.57
C LEU A 98 -11.18 -5.61 3.78
N VAL A 99 -11.85 -6.37 2.92
CA VAL A 99 -11.22 -7.38 2.06
C VAL A 99 -11.35 -7.08 0.58
N ALA A 100 -12.30 -6.23 0.19
CA ALA A 100 -12.39 -5.72 -1.17
C ALA A 100 -12.93 -4.29 -1.20
N ALA A 101 -12.41 -3.49 -2.13
CA ALA A 101 -12.93 -2.17 -2.46
C ALA A 101 -13.01 -2.03 -3.99
N ARG A 102 -14.17 -1.60 -4.48
CA ARG A 102 -14.43 -1.38 -5.89
C ARG A 102 -14.98 0.03 -6.05
N ALA A 103 -14.44 0.81 -6.97
CA ALA A 103 -14.95 2.14 -7.26
C ALA A 103 -15.04 2.36 -8.77
N VAL A 104 -15.97 3.22 -9.17
CA VAL A 104 -16.11 3.65 -10.56
C VAL A 104 -15.88 5.14 -10.59
N THR A 105 -14.89 5.58 -11.39
CA THR A 105 -14.61 6.99 -11.57
C THR A 105 -15.70 7.66 -12.41
N LYS A 106 -15.77 8.99 -12.34
CA LYS A 106 -16.46 9.76 -13.39
C LYS A 106 -15.69 9.69 -14.72
N PRO A 107 -16.35 9.99 -15.86
CA PRO A 107 -15.69 10.05 -17.16
C PRO A 107 -14.50 11.01 -17.16
N GLY A 108 -13.43 10.65 -17.87
CA GLY A 108 -12.23 11.49 -18.01
C GLY A 108 -11.25 11.43 -16.83
N ALA A 109 -11.39 10.45 -15.93
CA ALA A 109 -10.42 10.24 -14.87
C ALA A 109 -9.06 9.80 -15.44
N PRO A 110 -7.96 10.51 -15.11
CA PRO A 110 -6.64 10.17 -15.59
C PRO A 110 -6.07 8.95 -14.85
N GLY A 111 -5.01 8.38 -15.43
CA GLY A 111 -4.15 7.39 -14.79
C GLY A 111 -3.98 6.12 -15.62
N PRO A 112 -2.90 5.36 -15.39
CA PRO A 112 -2.61 4.16 -16.16
C PRO A 112 -3.69 3.10 -15.93
N LEU A 113 -4.04 2.39 -17.00
CA LEU A 113 -4.80 1.14 -16.90
C LEU A 113 -3.83 -0.01 -16.63
N GLY A 114 -4.35 -1.11 -16.08
CA GLY A 114 -3.58 -2.32 -15.88
C GLY A 114 -3.86 -3.02 -14.55
N VAL A 115 -3.09 -4.07 -14.29
CA VAL A 115 -3.19 -4.87 -13.07
C VAL A 115 -1.86 -4.86 -12.34
N SER A 116 -1.91 -4.63 -11.03
CA SER A 116 -0.77 -4.73 -10.12
C SER A 116 -1.03 -5.81 -9.09
N VAL A 117 -0.04 -6.64 -8.83
CA VAL A 117 -0.12 -7.75 -7.88
C VAL A 117 0.99 -7.62 -6.86
N THR A 118 0.61 -7.65 -5.59
CA THR A 118 1.54 -7.73 -4.45
C THR A 118 1.37 -9.09 -3.77
N PRO A 119 2.23 -9.46 -2.80
CA PRO A 119 2.03 -10.69 -2.03
C PRO A 119 0.65 -10.77 -1.34
N VAL A 120 0.07 -9.63 -0.94
CA VAL A 120 -1.15 -9.57 -0.11
C VAL A 120 -2.38 -9.05 -0.86
N SER A 121 -2.21 -8.44 -2.03
CA SER A 121 -3.31 -7.79 -2.75
C SER A 121 -3.20 -7.88 -4.26
N VAL A 122 -4.35 -7.76 -4.92
CA VAL A 122 -4.45 -7.50 -6.37
C VAL A 122 -5.21 -6.19 -6.57
N ARG A 123 -4.68 -5.35 -7.46
CA ARG A 123 -5.32 -4.11 -7.88
C ARG A 123 -5.51 -4.11 -9.39
N ALA A 124 -6.65 -3.64 -9.86
CA ALA A 124 -6.91 -3.44 -11.28
C ALA A 124 -7.51 -2.07 -11.56
N ARG A 125 -7.07 -1.43 -12.65
CA ARG A 125 -7.71 -0.26 -13.27
C ARG A 125 -8.12 -0.64 -14.68
N GLU A 126 -9.41 -0.57 -14.94
CA GLU A 126 -10.01 -1.07 -16.18
C GLU A 126 -10.90 -0.01 -16.82
N ALA A 127 -10.70 0.25 -18.11
CA ALA A 127 -11.57 1.14 -18.84
C ALA A 127 -12.93 0.47 -19.06
N SER A 128 -13.98 1.27 -18.92
CA SER A 128 -15.34 0.93 -19.28
C SER A 128 -15.69 1.58 -20.63
N PRO A 129 -16.58 0.97 -21.45
CA PRO A 129 -16.96 1.50 -22.77
C PRO A 129 -17.55 2.92 -22.76
N ASP A 130 -18.04 3.38 -21.61
CA ASP A 130 -18.60 4.71 -21.37
C ASP A 130 -17.56 5.77 -20.99
N GLY A 131 -16.26 5.45 -21.07
CA GLY A 131 -15.16 6.35 -20.73
C GLY A 131 -14.91 6.51 -19.22
N ARG A 132 -15.55 5.68 -18.38
CA ARG A 132 -15.24 5.56 -16.95
C ARG A 132 -14.09 4.58 -16.72
N VAL A 133 -13.51 4.62 -15.52
CA VAL A 133 -12.52 3.64 -15.06
C VAL A 133 -13.05 2.91 -13.83
N GLY A 134 -13.05 1.59 -13.87
CA GLY A 134 -13.25 0.74 -12.71
C GLY A 134 -11.91 0.56 -11.97
N VAL A 135 -11.92 0.81 -10.66
CA VAL A 135 -10.78 0.60 -9.77
C VAL A 135 -11.15 -0.49 -8.78
N THR A 136 -10.39 -1.57 -8.77
CA THR A 136 -10.61 -2.74 -7.91
C THR A 136 -9.39 -2.98 -7.04
N LEU A 137 -9.60 -3.21 -5.75
CA LEU A 137 -8.59 -3.61 -4.78
C LEU A 137 -9.12 -4.84 -4.01
N LEU A 138 -8.43 -5.97 -4.11
CA LEU A 138 -8.81 -7.23 -3.46
C LEU A 138 -7.69 -7.74 -2.57
N SER A 139 -8.06 -8.28 -1.41
CA SER A 139 -7.20 -9.13 -0.59
C SER A 139 -7.02 -10.48 -1.26
N ARG A 140 -5.77 -10.96 -1.31
CA ARG A 140 -5.45 -12.30 -1.85
C ARG A 140 -5.79 -13.44 -0.90
N ASP A 141 -5.95 -13.12 0.39
CA ASP A 141 -6.18 -14.11 1.44
C ASP A 141 -7.67 -14.35 1.72
N CYS A 142 -8.56 -13.57 1.11
CA CYS A 142 -10.01 -13.73 1.29
C CYS A 142 -10.56 -14.90 0.45
N PRO A 143 -11.12 -15.96 1.07
CA PRO A 143 -11.68 -17.10 0.35
C PRO A 143 -12.75 -16.71 -0.69
N ASN A 144 -13.57 -15.72 -0.37
CA ASN A 144 -14.71 -15.30 -1.20
C ASN A 144 -14.26 -14.65 -2.53
N HIS A 145 -13.01 -14.18 -2.62
CA HIS A 145 -12.47 -13.54 -3.82
C HIS A 145 -11.37 -14.33 -4.52
N LYS A 146 -11.08 -15.58 -4.12
CA LYS A 146 -9.97 -16.39 -4.67
C LYS A 146 -10.01 -16.50 -6.19
N GLU A 147 -11.18 -16.79 -6.76
CA GLU A 147 -11.32 -16.93 -8.22
C GLU A 147 -11.11 -15.61 -8.96
N GLU A 148 -11.65 -14.52 -8.43
CA GLU A 148 -11.51 -13.17 -9.00
C GLU A 148 -10.05 -12.70 -8.94
N VAL A 149 -9.40 -12.91 -7.79
CA VAL A 149 -7.97 -12.66 -7.59
C VAL A 149 -7.14 -13.43 -8.60
N ALA A 150 -7.40 -14.72 -8.81
CA ALA A 150 -6.66 -15.54 -9.76
C ALA A 150 -6.82 -15.03 -11.20
N LYS A 151 -8.06 -14.67 -11.60
CA LYS A 151 -8.36 -14.11 -12.93
C LYS A 151 -7.64 -12.78 -13.17
N LEU A 152 -7.68 -11.88 -12.19
CA LEU A 152 -6.98 -10.59 -12.30
C LEU A 152 -5.46 -10.79 -12.32
N ALA A 153 -4.92 -11.59 -11.40
CA ALA A 153 -3.49 -11.84 -11.31
C ALA A 153 -2.91 -12.45 -12.61
N ALA A 154 -3.66 -13.33 -13.29
CA ALA A 154 -3.24 -13.89 -14.57
C ALA A 154 -3.01 -12.80 -15.64
N ARG A 155 -3.77 -11.71 -15.59
CA ARG A 155 -3.68 -10.59 -16.54
C ARG A 155 -2.53 -9.63 -16.26
N ALA A 156 -1.98 -9.63 -15.04
CA ALA A 156 -0.78 -8.84 -14.73
C ALA A 156 0.47 -9.33 -15.46
N THR A 157 0.43 -10.54 -16.00
CA THR A 157 1.55 -11.22 -16.67
C THR A 157 1.46 -11.17 -18.20
N ALA A 158 0.39 -10.57 -18.75
CA ALA A 158 0.23 -10.42 -20.19
C ALA A 158 1.00 -9.17 -20.66
N PRO A 159 2.01 -9.31 -21.54
CA PRO A 159 2.79 -8.18 -22.06
C PRO A 159 1.96 -7.25 -22.96
#